data_AF-A0A2V8XWT4-F1
#
_entry.id   AF-A0A2V8XWT4-F1
#
_cell.length_a   1.000
_cell.length_b   1.000
_cell.length_c   1.000
_cell.angle_alpha   90.00
_cell.angle_beta   90.00
_cell.angle_gamma   90.00
#
_symmetry.space_group_name_H-M   'P 1'
#
loop_
_entity.id
_entity.type
_entity.pdbx_description
1 polymer ?
#
loop_
_entity_poly.entity_id
_entity_poly.type
_entity_poly.pdbx_seq_one_letter_code
_entity_poly.pdbx_strand_id
1 'polypeptide(L)'
;MKKLRMLFLLGGTLLLGVAPLAAQNSVVVLGGGPQPSNTTGCSSLPNCILASFDGSSNSHNGDITAPISANFYYAGGAQTPVTPSAAAGAICLADSRMFTGLFATEVANCQAGGTPTNPVLAVLIIRDSGVLTEGTTPVFQISTKDGDFLTNTVGFNARNHLSDFPIRINVALAPPNPANQHNCATNQAGPAFVGPGTANYTPNESLCLPAGAGQAVEPSMTVDAQGTIYVESIRGVPGGLDLWRWFKTEDGGPNADGTLPFKYEGQPDCGIFVTPFCTASGLAPGGGDGDVAVNGPDSSNMNTPNLAVVSLTAAEVTGSQSTNRADTFSTPNPATAGVPFDDRMWLDALDDPNHVYMEYHDFGTTSQIFVQRSNNGGFTYTDALGTAIDAATEPSVGPPTGNIAGQIKVDHSSCASHGNLYQIFVGPDNPVDNAQNSSSFFNAAYVGVASNVSLTSPTLSFTDTKIFSCGAGSTCPSGVGLGNLFPALAVDNFGFLYATWSDNANIYYSFSPTHG
;
A
#
# COMPACT_ATOMS: atom_id res chain seq x y z
N MET A 1 -15.42 -5.28 -18.53
CA MET A 1 -16.79 -5.35 -17.92
C MET A 1 -17.39 -6.76 -17.84
N LYS A 2 -17.86 -7.42 -18.93
CA LYS A 2 -18.52 -8.75 -18.80
C LYS A 2 -17.62 -9.86 -18.21
N LYS A 3 -16.32 -9.89 -18.56
CA LYS A 3 -15.35 -10.86 -18.02
C LYS A 3 -15.10 -10.68 -16.51
N LEU A 4 -14.93 -9.43 -16.06
CA LEU A 4 -14.67 -9.08 -14.65
C LEU A 4 -15.76 -9.59 -13.69
N ARG A 5 -17.04 -9.61 -14.13
CA ARG A 5 -18.15 -10.15 -13.32
C ARG A 5 -18.12 -11.67 -13.13
N MET A 6 -17.32 -12.42 -13.89
CA MET A 6 -17.31 -13.88 -13.84
C MET A 6 -16.25 -14.44 -12.90
N LEU A 7 -15.13 -13.73 -12.68
CA LEU A 7 -14.12 -14.10 -11.68
C LEU A 7 -14.63 -13.95 -10.24
N PHE A 8 -15.33 -12.84 -9.93
CA PHE A 8 -15.90 -12.58 -8.60
C PHE A 8 -16.90 -13.64 -8.10
N LEU A 9 -17.47 -14.47 -8.99
CA LEU A 9 -18.42 -15.53 -8.64
C LEU A 9 -17.76 -16.82 -8.13
N LEU A 10 -16.44 -16.97 -8.24
CA LEU A 10 -15.71 -18.20 -7.88
C LEU A 10 -14.82 -18.05 -6.64
N GLY A 11 -14.39 -16.84 -6.28
CA GLY A 11 -13.56 -16.59 -5.08
C GLY A 11 -14.33 -16.38 -3.76
N GLY A 12 -15.66 -16.26 -3.80
CA GLY A 12 -16.47 -15.68 -2.72
C GLY A 12 -16.79 -16.57 -1.50
N THR A 13 -16.10 -17.69 -1.27
CA THR A 13 -16.48 -18.67 -0.21
C THR A 13 -15.33 -19.11 0.69
N LEU A 14 -14.67 -18.18 1.38
CA LEU A 14 -14.07 -18.42 2.70
C LEU A 14 -13.91 -17.10 3.47
N LEU A 15 -13.90 -17.18 4.82
CA LEU A 15 -13.78 -16.11 5.84
C LEU A 15 -15.09 -15.64 6.51
N LEU A 16 -15.57 -16.46 7.45
CA LEU A 16 -16.40 -16.01 8.58
C LEU A 16 -15.61 -16.15 9.88
N GLY A 17 -14.57 -15.33 10.03
CA GLY A 17 -13.89 -15.11 11.30
C GLY A 17 -14.69 -14.14 12.17
N VAL A 18 -15.08 -14.55 13.38
CA VAL A 18 -15.79 -13.66 14.32
C VAL A 18 -14.77 -12.73 14.98
N ALA A 19 -14.55 -11.56 14.38
CA ALA A 19 -13.64 -10.56 14.93
C ALA A 19 -14.16 -10.05 16.30
N PRO A 20 -13.27 -9.87 17.31
CA PRO A 20 -13.68 -9.29 18.58
C PRO A 20 -14.10 -7.83 18.41
N LEU A 21 -15.21 -7.45 19.03
CA LEU A 21 -15.64 -6.06 19.17
C LEU A 21 -14.70 -5.33 20.15
N ALA A 22 -13.87 -4.46 19.61
CA ALA A 22 -12.91 -3.68 20.38
C ALA A 22 -13.47 -2.32 20.79
N ALA A 23 -12.59 -1.45 21.31
CA ALA A 23 -12.88 -0.03 21.43
C ALA A 23 -13.27 0.56 20.06
N GLN A 24 -14.07 1.62 20.03
CA GLN A 24 -14.44 2.36 18.81
C GLN A 24 -14.56 3.84 19.14
N ASN A 25 -14.11 4.74 18.24
CA ASN A 25 -14.32 6.17 18.47
C ASN A 25 -15.83 6.43 18.46
N SER A 26 -16.28 7.31 19.35
CA SER A 26 -17.71 7.58 19.50
C SER A 26 -17.99 9.05 19.75
N VAL A 27 -19.04 9.56 19.12
CA VAL A 27 -19.59 10.89 19.44
C VAL A 27 -20.77 10.72 20.39
N VAL A 28 -20.76 11.44 21.50
CA VAL A 28 -21.88 11.52 22.44
C VAL A 28 -22.34 12.97 22.62
N VAL A 29 -23.65 13.17 22.67
CA VAL A 29 -24.27 14.46 23.00
C VAL A 29 -24.24 14.64 24.52
N LEU A 30 -23.62 15.72 24.98
CA LEU A 30 -23.43 16.04 26.40
C LEU A 30 -24.61 16.85 26.97
N GLY A 31 -24.53 17.16 28.28
CA GLY A 31 -25.44 18.12 28.92
C GLY A 31 -26.90 17.67 29.06
N GLY A 32 -27.18 16.38 28.91
CA GLY A 32 -28.55 15.85 28.91
C GLY A 32 -29.31 16.09 27.60
N GLY A 33 -28.59 16.43 26.51
CA GLY A 33 -29.20 16.61 25.19
C GLY A 33 -29.74 15.31 24.59
N PRO A 34 -30.47 15.40 23.46
CA PRO A 34 -31.03 14.26 22.77
C PRO A 34 -29.98 13.17 22.49
N GLN A 35 -30.40 11.90 22.50
CA GLN A 35 -29.50 10.75 22.33
C GLN A 35 -29.89 9.97 21.06
N PRO A 36 -28.92 9.43 20.31
CA PRO A 36 -29.18 8.65 19.10
C PRO A 36 -29.87 7.33 19.46
N SER A 37 -30.73 6.82 18.57
CA SER A 37 -31.46 5.55 18.78
C SER A 37 -30.63 4.29 18.51
N ASN A 38 -29.33 4.43 18.29
CA ASN A 38 -28.43 3.33 17.96
C ASN A 38 -27.60 2.93 19.19
N THR A 39 -27.60 1.63 19.49
CA THR A 39 -26.84 1.02 20.60
C THR A 39 -25.85 -0.05 20.10
N THR A 40 -25.86 -0.34 18.80
CA THR A 40 -25.08 -1.42 18.18
C THR A 40 -23.66 -0.94 17.88
N GLY A 41 -22.65 -1.62 18.44
CA GLY A 41 -21.22 -1.31 18.27
C GLY A 41 -20.62 -0.46 19.39
N CYS A 42 -21.42 0.34 20.09
CA CYS A 42 -20.99 1.15 21.23
C CYS A 42 -20.67 0.29 22.47
N SER A 43 -19.45 -0.26 22.55
CA SER A 43 -19.05 -1.26 23.56
C SER A 43 -19.12 -0.81 25.04
N SER A 44 -19.25 0.50 25.31
CA SER A 44 -19.30 1.06 26.67
C SER A 44 -20.34 2.16 26.91
N LEU A 45 -21.06 2.62 25.88
CA LEU A 45 -21.95 3.78 25.94
C LEU A 45 -23.30 3.45 25.27
N PRO A 46 -24.42 3.32 26.01
CA PRO A 46 -25.64 2.74 25.48
C PRO A 46 -26.38 3.60 24.45
N ASN A 47 -25.96 4.85 24.20
CA ASN A 47 -26.43 5.67 23.09
C ASN A 47 -25.22 6.47 22.56
N CYS A 48 -24.60 6.01 21.48
CA CYS A 48 -23.45 6.69 20.89
C CYS A 48 -23.56 6.70 19.37
N ILE A 49 -22.96 7.70 18.74
CA ILE A 49 -22.70 7.71 17.30
C ILE A 49 -21.35 7.07 17.10
N LEU A 50 -21.24 6.06 16.23
CA LEU A 50 -19.94 5.50 15.86
C LEU A 50 -19.20 6.48 14.95
N ALA A 51 -17.92 6.67 15.22
CA ALA A 51 -17.04 7.50 14.41
C ALA A 51 -15.82 6.70 13.94
N SER A 52 -15.45 6.87 12.67
CA SER A 52 -14.18 6.39 12.13
C SER A 52 -13.21 7.56 12.05
N PHE A 53 -11.99 7.42 12.59
CA PHE A 53 -10.95 8.43 12.40
C PHE A 53 -10.41 8.33 10.96
N ASP A 54 -10.13 9.47 10.34
CA ASP A 54 -9.57 9.52 9.00
C ASP A 54 -8.05 9.77 9.06
N GLY A 55 -7.26 8.72 8.81
CA GLY A 55 -5.79 8.74 8.93
C GLY A 55 -5.10 9.75 8.02
N SER A 56 -5.76 10.21 6.95
CA SER A 56 -5.23 11.23 6.04
C SER A 56 -5.27 12.67 6.61
N SER A 57 -5.86 12.87 7.79
CA SER A 57 -6.01 14.19 8.46
C SER A 57 -4.86 14.58 9.40
N ASN A 58 -3.70 13.90 9.31
CA ASN A 58 -2.72 13.89 10.41
C ASN A 58 -1.47 14.77 10.20
N SER A 59 -1.58 15.91 9.50
CA SER A 59 -0.49 16.92 9.47
C SER A 59 -0.42 17.77 10.76
N HIS A 60 -0.93 17.23 11.87
CA HIS A 60 -0.79 17.80 13.21
C HIS A 60 0.22 16.99 14.02
N ASN A 61 1.18 17.68 14.65
CA ASN A 61 2.26 17.07 15.44
C ASN A 61 1.76 16.49 16.78
N GLY A 62 0.89 15.47 16.75
CA GLY A 62 0.50 14.73 17.95
C GLY A 62 -0.69 13.80 17.75
N ASP A 63 -0.52 12.53 18.13
CA ASP A 63 -1.60 11.55 18.22
C ASP A 63 -2.75 12.07 19.10
N ILE A 64 -3.99 11.89 18.64
CA ILE A 64 -5.18 12.33 19.36
C ILE A 64 -5.46 11.40 20.54
N THR A 65 -4.74 11.61 21.63
CA THR A 65 -4.76 10.78 22.84
C THR A 65 -5.82 11.22 23.88
N ALA A 66 -6.60 12.26 23.58
CA ALA A 66 -7.58 12.83 24.50
C ALA A 66 -8.95 13.08 23.83
N PRO A 67 -10.08 12.91 24.54
CA PRO A 67 -11.40 13.22 24.01
C PRO A 67 -11.58 14.71 23.69
N ILE A 68 -12.06 15.02 22.49
CA ILE A 68 -12.36 16.39 22.04
C ILE A 68 -13.80 16.73 22.45
N SER A 69 -14.04 17.84 23.15
CA SER A 69 -15.38 18.24 23.62
C SER A 69 -15.67 19.71 23.32
N ALA A 70 -16.68 19.99 22.50
CA ALA A 70 -17.12 21.35 22.15
C ALA A 70 -18.55 21.36 21.59
N ASN A 71 -19.14 22.55 21.44
CA ASN A 71 -20.28 22.74 20.55
C ASN A 71 -19.84 22.56 19.10
N PHE A 72 -20.77 22.17 18.23
CA PHE A 72 -20.51 22.01 16.79
C PHE A 72 -21.37 22.98 15.97
N TYR A 73 -20.94 23.30 14.75
CA TYR A 73 -21.74 24.06 13.79
C TYR A 73 -21.95 23.23 12.52
N TYR A 74 -23.08 23.40 11.86
CA TYR A 74 -23.38 22.74 10.60
C TYR A 74 -22.90 23.58 9.41
N ALA A 75 -22.06 23.00 8.56
CA ALA A 75 -21.43 23.68 7.43
C ALA A 75 -22.09 23.40 6.06
N GLY A 76 -23.20 22.66 6.02
CA GLY A 76 -23.93 22.33 4.78
C GLY A 76 -25.00 23.37 4.39
N GLY A 77 -25.21 23.59 3.09
CA GLY A 77 -26.45 24.24 2.59
C GLY A 77 -26.32 25.22 1.42
N ALA A 78 -25.11 25.66 1.03
CA ALA A 78 -24.90 26.55 -0.11
C ALA A 78 -23.49 26.42 -0.70
N GLN A 79 -23.31 26.84 -1.97
CA GLN A 79 -21.98 26.90 -2.63
C GLN A 79 -20.98 27.85 -1.96
N THR A 80 -21.43 28.67 -1.00
CA THR A 80 -20.58 29.43 -0.08
C THR A 80 -20.94 29.03 1.34
N PRO A 81 -20.03 28.46 2.14
CA PRO A 81 -20.34 28.07 3.52
C PRO A 81 -20.65 29.30 4.38
N VAL A 82 -21.61 29.14 5.29
CA VAL A 82 -21.82 30.10 6.37
C VAL A 82 -20.98 29.65 7.56
N THR A 83 -19.71 30.06 7.61
CA THR A 83 -18.89 29.91 8.82
C THR A 83 -19.37 30.92 9.87
N PRO A 84 -19.95 30.49 11.01
CA PRO A 84 -20.36 31.44 12.04
C PRO A 84 -19.15 32.10 12.68
N SER A 85 -19.31 33.33 13.16
CA SER A 85 -18.25 34.06 13.88
C SER A 85 -17.81 33.39 15.20
N ALA A 86 -18.48 32.31 15.60
CA ALA A 86 -18.18 31.48 16.76
C ALA A 86 -17.63 30.07 16.38
N ALA A 87 -17.23 29.83 15.13
CA ALA A 87 -16.66 28.55 14.67
C ALA A 87 -15.28 28.23 15.29
N ALA A 88 -14.52 29.25 15.68
CA ALA A 88 -13.22 29.11 16.32
C ALA A 88 -13.34 28.46 17.72
N GLY A 89 -12.70 27.30 17.92
CA GLY A 89 -12.84 26.47 19.13
C GLY A 89 -14.07 25.53 19.13
N ALA A 90 -14.80 25.45 18.02
CA ALA A 90 -15.92 24.51 17.83
C ALA A 90 -15.48 23.26 17.04
N ILE A 91 -16.40 22.31 16.88
CA ILE A 91 -16.29 21.19 15.93
C ILE A 91 -17.09 21.55 14.66
N CYS A 92 -16.54 21.32 13.47
CA CYS A 92 -17.29 21.49 12.22
C CYS A 92 -18.08 20.22 11.91
N LEU A 93 -19.36 20.31 11.59
CA LEU A 93 -20.17 19.21 11.04
C LEU A 93 -20.44 19.47 9.55
N ALA A 94 -19.77 18.74 8.67
CA ALA A 94 -19.85 18.91 7.22
C ALA A 94 -20.71 17.81 6.58
N ASP A 95 -21.62 18.20 5.68
CA ASP A 95 -22.44 17.27 4.90
C ASP A 95 -21.97 17.19 3.45
N SER A 96 -21.31 16.08 3.12
CA SER A 96 -20.82 15.83 1.76
C SER A 96 -21.92 15.66 0.71
N ARG A 97 -23.17 15.40 1.11
CA ARG A 97 -24.32 15.25 0.19
C ARG A 97 -24.72 16.58 -0.48
N MET A 98 -24.31 17.71 0.10
CA MET A 98 -24.81 19.05 -0.25
C MET A 98 -23.89 19.86 -1.17
N PHE A 99 -22.76 19.29 -1.59
CA PHE A 99 -21.77 19.96 -2.44
C PHE A 99 -21.51 19.18 -3.73
N THR A 100 -21.50 19.90 -4.86
CA THR A 100 -21.21 19.34 -6.19
C THR A 100 -19.75 19.60 -6.58
N GLY A 101 -18.80 19.27 -5.71
CA GLY A 101 -17.39 19.69 -5.81
C GLY A 101 -16.40 18.74 -5.10
N LEU A 102 -15.12 19.10 -5.15
CA LEU A 102 -14.02 18.31 -4.58
C LEU A 102 -13.89 18.52 -3.08
N PHE A 103 -14.02 17.41 -2.34
CA PHE A 103 -14.04 17.23 -0.89
C PHE A 103 -12.98 18.00 -0.05
N ALA A 104 -11.84 18.34 -0.67
CA ALA A 104 -10.83 19.22 -0.09
C ALA A 104 -11.39 20.60 0.29
N THR A 105 -12.38 21.07 -0.47
CA THR A 105 -12.96 22.41 -0.35
C THR A 105 -13.76 22.53 0.95
N GLU A 106 -14.53 21.50 1.31
CA GLU A 106 -15.37 21.42 2.50
C GLU A 106 -14.53 21.38 3.78
N VAL A 107 -13.42 20.65 3.76
CA VAL A 107 -12.44 20.60 4.85
C VAL A 107 -11.74 21.94 5.02
N ALA A 108 -11.24 22.53 3.92
CA ALA A 108 -10.64 23.87 3.93
C ALA A 108 -11.63 24.95 4.41
N ASN A 109 -12.91 24.82 4.06
CA ASN A 109 -13.98 25.70 4.52
C ASN A 109 -14.26 25.56 6.03
N CYS A 110 -14.26 24.33 6.57
CA CYS A 110 -14.30 24.12 8.01
C CYS A 110 -13.09 24.76 8.71
N GLN A 111 -11.88 24.52 8.20
CA GLN A 111 -10.62 25.07 8.75
C GLN A 111 -10.60 26.61 8.73
N ALA A 112 -11.12 27.23 7.67
CA ALA A 112 -11.25 28.68 7.54
C ALA A 112 -12.24 29.32 8.56
N GLY A 113 -13.05 28.52 9.26
CA GLY A 113 -13.83 28.97 10.41
C GLY A 113 -13.01 29.22 11.68
N GLY A 114 -11.76 28.75 11.73
CA GLY A 114 -10.82 28.97 12.84
C GLY A 114 -9.77 30.04 12.55
N THR A 115 -8.92 30.31 13.54
CA THR A 115 -7.69 31.10 13.38
C THR A 115 -6.48 30.30 13.88
N PRO A 116 -5.23 30.64 13.51
CA PRO A 116 -4.04 29.96 14.04
C PRO A 116 -3.93 29.98 15.58
N THR A 117 -4.58 30.94 16.25
CA THR A 117 -4.62 31.06 17.72
C THR A 117 -5.88 30.49 18.37
N ASN A 118 -6.89 30.11 17.57
CA ASN A 118 -8.12 29.44 18.02
C ASN A 118 -8.71 28.64 16.84
N PRO A 119 -8.15 27.46 16.51
CA PRO A 119 -8.57 26.69 15.35
C PRO A 119 -9.93 26.00 15.58
N VAL A 120 -10.49 25.42 14.51
CA VAL A 120 -11.53 24.38 14.66
C VAL A 120 -10.88 23.14 15.27
N LEU A 121 -11.53 22.52 16.25
CA LEU A 121 -10.92 21.45 17.05
C LEU A 121 -10.95 20.08 16.35
N ALA A 122 -12.00 19.84 15.57
CA ALA A 122 -12.16 18.65 14.73
C ALA A 122 -13.21 18.91 13.64
N VAL A 123 -13.22 18.07 12.61
CA VAL A 123 -14.29 17.98 11.61
C VAL A 123 -14.99 16.63 11.75
N LEU A 124 -16.31 16.65 11.90
CA LEU A 124 -17.19 15.50 11.71
C LEU A 124 -17.80 15.56 10.32
N ILE A 125 -17.69 14.48 9.56
CA ILE A 125 -18.17 14.41 8.19
C ILE A 125 -19.30 13.38 8.10
N ILE A 126 -20.46 13.85 7.65
CA ILE A 126 -21.62 13.02 7.34
C ILE A 126 -21.31 12.29 6.02
N ARG A 127 -21.03 10.99 6.10
CA ARG A 127 -20.63 10.19 4.95
C ARG A 127 -20.92 8.70 5.12
N ASP A 128 -21.21 8.10 3.97
CA ASP A 128 -20.96 6.68 3.69
C ASP A 128 -19.83 6.55 2.61
N SER A 129 -19.02 7.62 2.40
CA SER A 129 -18.57 8.17 1.07
C SER A 129 -17.06 8.30 0.62
N GLY A 130 -15.98 8.23 1.42
CA GLY A 130 -14.57 8.26 0.88
C GLY A 130 -13.52 9.20 1.54
N VAL A 131 -12.37 9.41 0.84
CA VAL A 131 -11.04 9.90 1.30
C VAL A 131 -10.82 11.43 1.27
N LEU A 132 -10.01 12.00 2.19
CA LEU A 132 -9.62 13.44 2.29
C LEU A 132 -8.37 13.84 1.48
N THR A 133 -8.14 15.14 1.39
CA THR A 133 -6.79 15.73 1.22
C THR A 133 -6.24 16.17 2.57
N GLU A 134 -4.91 16.25 2.69
CA GLU A 134 -4.17 16.70 3.87
C GLU A 134 -4.76 17.94 4.57
N GLY A 135 -4.75 17.92 5.91
CA GLY A 135 -5.22 19.03 6.74
C GLY A 135 -4.70 18.94 8.17
N THR A 136 -4.54 20.08 8.83
CA THR A 136 -3.94 20.18 10.19
C THR A 136 -4.95 20.00 11.32
N THR A 137 -6.15 19.51 11.01
CA THR A 137 -7.30 19.41 11.93
C THR A 137 -7.85 17.99 11.90
N PRO A 138 -8.00 17.32 13.06
CA PRO A 138 -8.59 15.99 13.15
C PRO A 138 -9.89 15.82 12.39
N VAL A 139 -10.01 14.77 11.58
CA VAL A 139 -11.24 14.44 10.87
C VAL A 139 -11.80 13.08 11.27
N PHE A 140 -13.11 13.03 11.49
CA PHE A 140 -13.87 11.86 11.86
C PHE A 140 -15.07 11.69 10.93
N GLN A 141 -15.32 10.49 10.45
CA GLN A 141 -16.47 10.14 9.61
C GLN A 141 -17.59 9.53 10.47
N ILE A 142 -18.84 9.93 10.22
CA ILE A 142 -20.05 9.40 10.88
C ILE A 142 -21.12 9.07 9.82
N SER A 143 -21.97 8.09 10.14
CA SER A 143 -22.99 7.61 9.19
C SER A 143 -23.96 8.72 8.77
N THR A 144 -24.54 8.59 7.57
CA THR A 144 -25.58 9.51 7.08
C THR A 144 -26.71 9.71 8.10
N LYS A 145 -27.18 8.61 8.73
CA LYS A 145 -28.25 8.63 9.74
C LYS A 145 -27.86 9.40 11.00
N ASP A 146 -26.62 9.23 11.47
CA ASP A 146 -26.16 9.87 12.70
C ASP A 146 -25.85 11.36 12.48
N GLY A 147 -25.38 11.72 11.28
CA GLY A 147 -25.29 13.11 10.84
C GLY A 147 -26.64 13.80 10.74
N ASP A 148 -27.66 13.13 10.19
CA ASP A 148 -29.04 13.62 10.17
C ASP A 148 -29.61 13.77 11.60
N PHE A 149 -29.23 12.89 12.53
CA PHE A 149 -29.58 13.04 13.95
C PHE A 149 -28.93 14.28 14.57
N LEU A 150 -27.62 14.48 14.41
CA LEU A 150 -26.92 15.67 14.92
C LEU A 150 -27.51 16.96 14.34
N THR A 151 -27.83 16.97 13.05
CA THR A 151 -28.32 18.16 12.34
C THR A 151 -29.77 18.50 12.69
N ASN A 152 -30.66 17.50 12.75
CA ASN A 152 -32.10 17.73 12.88
C ASN A 152 -32.63 17.57 14.32
N THR A 153 -31.90 16.89 15.20
CA THR A 153 -32.41 16.51 16.54
C THR A 153 -31.73 17.24 17.68
N VAL A 154 -30.41 17.50 17.60
CA VAL A 154 -29.67 18.15 18.70
C VAL A 154 -30.00 19.65 18.81
N GLY A 155 -30.39 20.29 17.71
CA GLY A 155 -30.78 21.71 17.69
C GLY A 155 -29.58 22.65 17.55
N PHE A 156 -29.85 23.85 17.02
CA PHE A 156 -28.87 24.93 16.87
C PHE A 156 -29.43 26.25 17.37
N ASN A 157 -28.59 27.00 18.07
CA ASN A 157 -28.91 28.31 18.56
C ASN A 157 -28.96 29.32 17.41
N ALA A 158 -30.15 29.89 17.18
CA ALA A 158 -30.42 30.80 16.05
C ALA A 158 -29.61 32.12 16.05
N ARG A 159 -28.80 32.43 17.09
CA ARG A 159 -27.97 33.64 17.17
C ARG A 159 -26.50 33.42 16.80
N ASN A 160 -25.94 32.25 17.10
CA ASN A 160 -24.52 31.95 16.86
C ASN A 160 -24.28 30.71 15.98
N HIS A 161 -25.35 30.00 15.58
CA HIS A 161 -25.33 28.79 14.76
C HIS A 161 -24.49 27.63 15.32
N LEU A 162 -24.20 27.66 16.63
CA LEU A 162 -23.65 26.53 17.37
C LEU A 162 -24.78 25.62 17.86
N SER A 163 -24.47 24.33 18.01
CA SER A 163 -25.38 23.33 18.53
C SER A 163 -25.85 23.69 19.94
N ASP A 164 -27.12 23.45 20.25
CA ASP A 164 -27.68 23.76 21.59
C ASP A 164 -27.04 22.91 22.69
N PHE A 165 -26.54 21.72 22.33
CA PHE A 165 -25.76 20.84 23.21
C PHE A 165 -24.36 20.59 22.64
N PRO A 166 -23.30 20.62 23.47
CA PRO A 166 -21.98 20.21 23.03
C PRO A 166 -21.90 18.69 22.84
N ILE A 167 -20.97 18.26 22.02
CA ILE A 167 -20.63 16.86 21.80
C ILE A 167 -19.25 16.56 22.38
N ARG A 168 -19.01 15.29 22.71
CA ARG A 168 -17.68 14.74 22.93
C ARG A 168 -17.40 13.68 21.89
N ILE A 169 -16.29 13.85 21.17
CA ILE A 169 -15.64 12.79 20.41
C ILE A 169 -14.74 12.05 21.41
N ASN A 170 -15.19 10.89 21.87
CA ASN A 170 -14.33 9.95 22.57
C ASN A 170 -13.43 9.29 21.53
N VAL A 171 -12.13 9.55 21.59
CA VAL A 171 -11.17 8.77 20.82
C VAL A 171 -10.99 7.43 21.53
N ALA A 172 -11.11 6.34 20.78
CA ALA A 172 -10.75 5.03 21.26
C ALA A 172 -9.24 4.99 21.43
N LEU A 173 -8.80 5.00 22.69
CA LEU A 173 -7.44 4.60 23.03
C LEU A 173 -7.29 3.15 22.61
N ALA A 174 -6.44 2.92 21.62
CA ALA A 174 -5.87 1.60 21.40
C ALA A 174 -5.21 1.11 22.71
N PRO A 175 -5.04 -0.21 22.90
CA PRO A 175 -4.01 -0.71 23.80
C PRO A 175 -2.71 0.05 23.51
N PRO A 176 -1.94 0.49 24.53
CA PRO A 176 -0.77 1.33 24.31
C PRO A 176 0.16 0.66 23.32
N ASN A 177 0.33 1.28 22.15
CA ASN A 177 1.18 0.78 21.09
C ASN A 177 2.64 0.89 21.56
N PRO A 178 3.33 -0.22 21.85
CA PRO A 178 4.67 -0.13 22.45
C PRO A 178 5.69 0.48 21.49
N ALA A 179 5.46 0.40 20.17
CA ALA A 179 6.29 1.00 19.13
C ALA A 179 5.83 2.40 18.68
N ASN A 180 4.86 3.02 19.37
CA ASN A 180 4.35 4.37 19.05
C ASN A 180 3.98 4.59 17.56
N GLN A 181 3.47 3.56 16.87
CA GLN A 181 3.14 3.66 15.45
C GLN A 181 1.87 4.50 15.24
N HIS A 182 1.96 5.45 14.32
CA HIS A 182 0.94 6.43 13.94
C HIS A 182 -0.07 5.87 12.94
N ASN A 183 -1.24 6.51 12.85
CA ASN A 183 -2.35 6.15 11.94
C ASN A 183 -2.87 4.70 12.05
N CYS A 184 -2.38 3.93 13.02
CA CYS A 184 -2.89 2.62 13.32
C CYS A 184 -4.38 2.70 13.67
N ALA A 185 -5.24 2.02 12.91
CA ALA A 185 -6.68 2.00 13.14
C ALA A 185 -6.96 1.39 14.53
N THR A 186 -7.18 2.26 15.52
CA THR A 186 -6.97 2.07 16.98
C THR A 186 -7.75 0.94 17.64
N ASN A 187 -8.61 0.30 16.85
CA ASN A 187 -9.63 -0.61 17.30
C ASN A 187 -9.25 -2.05 16.99
N GLN A 188 -8.49 -2.35 15.94
CA GLN A 188 -8.44 -3.74 15.45
C GLN A 188 -7.07 -4.26 15.03
N ALA A 189 -6.00 -3.52 15.31
CA ALA A 189 -4.66 -4.05 15.15
C ALA A 189 -4.28 -5.02 16.27
N GLY A 190 -3.57 -6.09 15.90
CA GLY A 190 -2.68 -6.75 16.86
C GLY A 190 -1.68 -5.73 17.38
N PRO A 191 -1.43 -5.64 18.71
CA PRO A 191 -0.46 -4.70 19.23
C PRO A 191 0.91 -5.00 18.62
N ALA A 192 1.65 -3.95 18.25
CA ALA A 192 3.03 -4.10 17.83
C ALA A 192 3.80 -4.92 18.87
N PHE A 193 4.52 -5.94 18.43
CA PHE A 193 5.46 -6.64 19.30
C PHE A 193 6.74 -5.81 19.40
N VAL A 194 7.44 -5.90 20.53
CA VAL A 194 8.82 -5.41 20.68
C VAL A 194 9.65 -6.53 21.28
N GLY A 195 10.58 -7.06 20.48
CA GLY A 195 11.54 -8.09 20.87
C GLY A 195 12.95 -7.54 21.04
N PRO A 196 13.86 -8.30 21.68
CA PRO A 196 15.25 -7.88 21.82
C PRO A 196 15.90 -7.66 20.44
N GLY A 197 16.62 -6.55 20.30
CA GLY A 197 17.51 -6.30 19.16
C GLY A 197 18.86 -6.99 19.33
N THR A 198 19.81 -6.67 18.47
CA THR A 198 21.21 -7.11 18.59
C THR A 198 22.15 -5.91 18.58
N ALA A 199 23.47 -6.12 18.64
CA ALA A 199 24.44 -5.03 18.50
C ALA A 199 24.42 -4.37 17.10
N ASN A 200 23.86 -5.05 16.10
CA ASN A 200 23.89 -4.62 14.68
C ASN A 200 22.49 -4.33 14.10
N TYR A 201 21.42 -4.74 14.79
CA TYR A 201 20.04 -4.65 14.31
C TYR A 201 19.14 -4.06 15.40
N THR A 202 18.14 -3.29 14.97
CA THR A 202 17.07 -2.73 15.81
C THR A 202 16.33 -3.82 16.61
N PRO A 203 15.55 -3.44 17.65
CA PRO A 203 14.54 -4.31 18.21
C PRO A 203 13.68 -4.95 17.11
N ASN A 204 13.28 -6.20 17.31
CA ASN A 204 12.27 -6.80 16.45
C ASN A 204 10.94 -6.09 16.72
N GLU A 205 10.34 -5.46 15.70
CA GLU A 205 9.03 -4.82 15.81
C GLU A 205 8.01 -5.48 14.87
N SER A 206 6.74 -5.48 15.27
CA SER A 206 5.64 -5.83 14.35
C SER A 206 4.87 -4.58 13.98
N LEU A 207 4.59 -4.40 12.69
CA LEU A 207 3.74 -3.32 12.22
C LEU A 207 2.28 -3.62 12.51
N CYS A 208 1.50 -2.58 12.78
CA CYS A 208 0.10 -2.71 13.13
C CYS A 208 -0.75 -3.07 11.90
N LEU A 209 -1.49 -4.19 11.98
CA LEU A 209 -2.33 -4.72 10.90
C LEU A 209 -3.81 -4.42 11.15
N PRO A 210 -4.51 -3.60 10.34
CA PRO A 210 -5.95 -3.38 10.52
C PRO A 210 -6.75 -4.68 10.39
N ALA A 211 -7.82 -4.87 11.19
CA ALA A 211 -8.65 -6.07 11.02
C ALA A 211 -9.58 -5.98 9.80
N GLY A 212 -10.14 -7.13 9.44
CA GLY A 212 -10.67 -7.39 8.10
C GLY A 212 -9.59 -7.98 7.20
N ALA A 213 -8.31 -7.62 7.39
CA ALA A 213 -7.17 -8.16 6.65
C ALA A 213 -7.14 -9.68 6.52
N GLY A 214 -7.48 -10.41 7.59
CA GLY A 214 -7.53 -11.87 7.62
C GLY A 214 -6.15 -12.53 7.64
N GLN A 215 -5.21 -12.01 6.85
CA GLN A 215 -3.81 -12.38 6.74
C GLN A 215 -2.95 -11.13 6.48
N ALA A 216 -1.66 -11.22 6.79
CA ALA A 216 -0.62 -10.34 6.29
C ALA A 216 0.54 -11.26 5.91
N VAL A 217 0.77 -11.40 4.62
CA VAL A 217 1.75 -12.35 4.05
C VAL A 217 2.65 -11.65 3.05
N GLU A 218 3.74 -12.33 2.71
CA GLU A 218 4.74 -11.91 1.72
C GLU A 218 5.19 -10.45 1.81
N PRO A 219 5.60 -9.95 3.01
CA PRO A 219 5.98 -8.55 3.15
C PRO A 219 7.33 -8.24 2.49
N SER A 220 7.39 -7.14 1.74
CA SER A 220 8.61 -6.52 1.23
C SER A 220 8.91 -5.20 1.95
N MET A 221 10.15 -4.72 1.83
CA MET A 221 10.56 -3.40 2.31
C MET A 221 11.53 -2.75 1.34
N THR A 222 11.45 -1.42 1.24
CA THR A 222 12.40 -0.60 0.48
C THR A 222 12.73 0.67 1.25
N VAL A 223 13.87 1.29 0.92
CA VAL A 223 14.38 2.49 1.59
C VAL A 223 14.83 3.50 0.55
N ASP A 224 14.30 4.72 0.61
CA ASP A 224 14.68 5.77 -0.34
C ASP A 224 16.00 6.48 0.01
N ALA A 225 16.50 7.28 -0.93
CA ALA A 225 17.75 8.04 -0.79
C ALA A 225 17.72 9.10 0.35
N GLN A 226 16.56 9.36 0.97
CA GLN A 226 16.40 10.26 2.12
C GLN A 226 16.31 9.48 3.45
N GLY A 227 16.30 8.15 3.40
CA GLY A 227 16.15 7.27 4.55
C GLY A 227 14.69 7.06 4.98
N THR A 228 13.71 7.34 4.12
CA THR A 228 12.34 6.89 4.33
C THR A 228 12.28 5.38 4.14
N ILE A 229 11.75 4.65 5.11
CA ILE A 229 11.50 3.21 5.02
C ILE A 229 10.05 3.02 4.63
N TYR A 230 9.80 2.23 3.60
CA TYR A 230 8.48 1.74 3.22
C TYR A 230 8.43 0.24 3.43
N VAL A 231 7.33 -0.26 3.99
CA VAL A 231 7.04 -1.68 4.16
C VAL A 231 5.67 -1.95 3.59
N GLU A 232 5.51 -2.98 2.77
CA GLU A 232 4.20 -3.45 2.31
C GLU A 232 3.88 -4.84 2.86
N SER A 233 2.61 -5.23 2.81
CA SER A 233 2.20 -6.62 2.91
C SER A 233 0.84 -6.85 2.25
N ILE A 234 0.68 -7.99 1.58
CA ILE A 234 -0.60 -8.41 1.01
C ILE A 234 -1.52 -9.09 2.02
N ARG A 235 -2.83 -8.95 1.78
CA ARG A 235 -3.92 -9.57 2.58
C ARG A 235 -4.55 -10.82 1.93
N GLY A 236 -4.03 -11.29 0.80
CA GLY A 236 -4.75 -12.21 -0.10
C GLY A 236 -5.72 -11.45 -1.00
N VAL A 237 -6.25 -12.07 -2.07
CA VAL A 237 -7.32 -11.48 -2.90
C VAL A 237 -8.70 -11.80 -2.31
N PRO A 238 -9.65 -10.85 -2.21
CA PRO A 238 -9.58 -9.42 -2.55
C PRO A 238 -9.39 -8.58 -1.27
N GLY A 239 -8.32 -8.83 -0.52
CA GLY A 239 -7.97 -8.09 0.70
C GLY A 239 -7.15 -6.83 0.43
N GLY A 240 -6.40 -6.79 -0.68
CA GLY A 240 -5.55 -5.68 -1.10
C GLY A 240 -4.12 -5.70 -0.57
N LEU A 241 -3.40 -4.63 -0.85
CA LEU A 241 -2.09 -4.30 -0.31
C LEU A 241 -2.24 -3.39 0.91
N ASP A 242 -1.42 -3.57 1.94
CA ASP A 242 -1.21 -2.58 3.00
C ASP A 242 0.16 -1.93 2.85
N LEU A 243 0.28 -0.65 3.21
CA LEU A 243 1.58 0.04 3.27
C LEU A 243 1.78 0.73 4.63
N TRP A 244 3.02 0.71 5.11
CA TRP A 244 3.52 1.51 6.22
C TRP A 244 4.76 2.30 5.79
N ARG A 245 4.96 3.45 6.43
CA ARG A 245 6.11 4.33 6.24
C ARG A 245 6.79 4.68 7.56
N TRP A 246 8.09 4.89 7.56
CA TRP A 246 8.75 5.75 8.55
C TRP A 246 9.74 6.70 7.88
N PHE A 247 9.59 8.01 8.11
CA PHE A 247 10.55 9.05 7.73
C PHE A 247 10.87 9.93 8.93
N LYS A 248 12.12 9.85 9.40
CA LYS A 248 12.61 10.53 10.61
C LYS A 248 12.25 12.02 10.75
N THR A 249 12.14 12.75 9.65
CA THR A 249 11.90 14.21 9.65
C THR A 249 10.44 14.54 9.98
N GLU A 250 9.50 13.67 9.62
CA GLU A 250 8.06 13.85 9.79
C GLU A 250 7.55 13.02 10.98
N ASP A 251 7.91 11.74 11.03
CA ASP A 251 7.43 10.77 12.04
C ASP A 251 8.30 10.76 13.31
N GLY A 252 9.42 11.47 13.31
CA GLY A 252 10.33 11.58 14.46
C GLY A 252 11.41 10.48 14.53
N GLY A 253 12.27 10.59 15.54
CA GLY A 253 13.35 9.64 15.77
C GLY A 253 12.89 8.31 16.38
N PRO A 254 13.77 7.29 16.44
CA PRO A 254 13.46 6.04 17.13
C PRO A 254 13.01 6.26 18.58
N ASN A 255 12.10 5.42 19.04
CA ASN A 255 11.58 5.41 20.40
C ASN A 255 12.67 5.05 21.43
N ALA A 256 12.38 5.25 22.71
CA ALA A 256 13.33 4.99 23.80
C ALA A 256 13.74 3.51 23.93
N ASP A 257 12.97 2.57 23.37
CA ASP A 257 13.29 1.15 23.28
C ASP A 257 14.05 0.76 22.00
N GLY A 258 14.15 1.66 21.02
CA GLY A 258 14.82 1.48 19.73
C GLY A 258 13.89 1.16 18.56
N THR A 259 12.58 1.05 18.77
CA THR A 259 11.57 0.85 17.71
C THR A 259 11.38 2.11 16.87
N LEU A 260 10.79 1.98 15.68
CA LEU A 260 10.47 3.10 14.80
C LEU A 260 8.97 3.44 14.84
N PRO A 261 8.58 4.72 14.98
CA PRO A 261 7.19 5.14 14.95
C PRO A 261 6.63 5.12 13.52
N PHE A 262 6.46 3.92 12.96
CA PHE A 262 5.86 3.74 11.63
C PHE A 262 4.45 4.34 11.56
N LYS A 263 4.09 4.89 10.41
CA LYS A 263 2.78 5.40 10.04
C LYS A 263 2.11 4.39 9.10
N TYR A 264 0.90 3.95 9.42
CA TYR A 264 0.09 3.17 8.46
C TYR A 264 -0.51 4.10 7.40
N GLU A 265 -0.25 3.81 6.13
CA GLU A 265 -0.62 4.65 4.98
C GLU A 265 -1.87 4.18 4.24
N GLY A 266 -2.50 3.10 4.72
CA GLY A 266 -3.70 2.57 4.09
C GLY A 266 -3.39 1.55 3.01
N GLN A 267 -4.30 1.49 2.03
CA GLN A 267 -4.28 0.50 0.96
C GLN A 267 -4.17 1.20 -0.40
N PRO A 268 -2.98 1.21 -1.03
CA PRO A 268 -2.77 1.96 -2.28
C PRO A 268 -3.56 1.40 -3.47
N ASP A 269 -3.95 0.12 -3.46
CA ASP A 269 -4.75 -0.52 -4.53
C ASP A 269 -6.27 -0.32 -4.40
N CYS A 270 -6.72 0.22 -3.26
CA CYS A 270 -8.12 0.43 -2.87
C CYS A 270 -9.01 1.16 -3.90
N GLY A 271 -8.45 2.11 -4.66
CA GLY A 271 -9.23 3.14 -5.36
C GLY A 271 -10.02 2.72 -6.61
N ILE A 272 -10.01 1.44 -7.01
CA ILE A 272 -10.78 0.93 -8.17
C ILE A 272 -12.28 0.79 -7.86
N PHE A 273 -12.62 0.45 -6.62
CA PHE A 273 -13.96 0.70 -6.11
C PHE A 273 -13.95 2.12 -5.53
N VAL A 274 -14.46 3.09 -6.30
CA VAL A 274 -14.55 4.49 -5.89
C VAL A 274 -15.68 4.70 -4.86
N THR A 275 -15.61 3.95 -3.77
CA THR A 275 -16.45 4.00 -2.57
C THR A 275 -15.59 3.54 -1.38
N PRO A 276 -15.84 4.00 -0.15
CA PRO A 276 -15.13 3.53 1.06
C PRO A 276 -15.58 2.11 1.47
N PHE A 277 -16.14 1.35 0.53
CA PHE A 277 -16.42 -0.06 0.69
C PHE A 277 -15.12 -0.79 1.04
N CYS A 278 -14.01 -0.53 0.36
CA CYS A 278 -12.71 -1.16 0.64
C CYS A 278 -12.26 -0.93 2.09
N THR A 279 -12.15 0.33 2.52
CA THR A 279 -11.73 0.69 3.88
C THR A 279 -12.70 0.25 4.98
N ALA A 280 -13.99 0.05 4.68
CA ALA A 280 -15.00 -0.37 5.65
C ALA A 280 -15.32 -1.88 5.65
N SER A 281 -14.93 -2.62 4.60
CA SER A 281 -15.20 -4.06 4.45
C SER A 281 -13.93 -4.92 4.37
N GLY A 282 -12.76 -4.31 4.19
CA GLY A 282 -11.51 -5.02 3.92
C GLY A 282 -11.42 -5.59 2.50
N LEU A 283 -12.28 -5.14 1.57
CA LEU A 283 -12.36 -5.66 0.20
C LEU A 283 -11.73 -4.71 -0.82
N ALA A 284 -10.45 -4.89 -1.12
CA ALA A 284 -9.72 -4.17 -2.17
C ALA A 284 -9.39 -5.11 -3.35
N PRO A 285 -9.20 -4.62 -4.59
CA PRO A 285 -9.08 -5.49 -5.77
C PRO A 285 -7.88 -6.44 -5.70
N GLY A 286 -6.75 -5.96 -5.16
CA GLY A 286 -5.47 -6.64 -5.16
C GLY A 286 -5.28 -7.61 -4.00
N GLY A 287 -4.02 -7.75 -3.60
CA GLY A 287 -3.58 -8.58 -2.49
C GLY A 287 -3.18 -10.01 -2.84
N GLY A 288 -3.09 -10.38 -4.13
CA GLY A 288 -2.54 -11.69 -4.51
C GLY A 288 -1.03 -11.78 -4.35
N ASP A 289 -0.37 -10.72 -4.78
CA ASP A 289 1.06 -10.38 -4.72
C ASP A 289 1.14 -8.84 -4.64
N GLY A 290 2.31 -8.31 -4.32
CA GLY A 290 2.56 -6.88 -4.29
C GLY A 290 4.04 -6.56 -4.28
N ASP A 291 4.39 -5.36 -4.73
CA ASP A 291 5.75 -4.82 -4.59
C ASP A 291 5.76 -3.28 -4.70
N VAL A 292 6.86 -2.67 -4.24
CA VAL A 292 7.08 -1.23 -4.22
C VAL A 292 8.49 -0.84 -4.65
N ALA A 293 8.62 0.21 -5.45
CA ALA A 293 9.92 0.78 -5.84
C ALA A 293 9.96 2.29 -5.62
N VAL A 294 11.15 2.80 -5.29
CA VAL A 294 11.41 4.21 -4.98
C VAL A 294 12.30 4.83 -6.05
N ASN A 295 11.79 5.87 -6.72
CA ASN A 295 12.53 6.60 -7.75
C ASN A 295 13.68 7.44 -7.19
N GLY A 296 14.55 7.93 -8.09
CA GLY A 296 15.48 9.00 -7.77
C GLY A 296 14.77 10.29 -7.28
N PRO A 297 15.44 11.14 -6.48
CA PRO A 297 14.83 12.35 -5.89
C PRO A 297 14.27 13.34 -6.92
N ASP A 298 12.99 13.72 -6.81
CA ASP A 298 12.38 14.71 -7.72
C ASP A 298 12.71 16.16 -7.33
N SER A 299 13.67 16.76 -8.03
CA SER A 299 14.05 18.16 -7.89
C SER A 299 12.91 19.17 -8.08
N SER A 300 11.82 18.79 -8.78
CA SER A 300 10.62 19.62 -8.94
C SER A 300 9.66 19.55 -7.74
N ASN A 301 9.83 18.54 -6.89
CA ASN A 301 8.96 18.19 -5.77
C ASN A 301 9.75 18.03 -4.46
N MET A 302 10.53 19.07 -4.10
CA MET A 302 11.31 19.13 -2.84
C MET A 302 12.34 17.99 -2.67
N ASN A 303 12.78 17.37 -3.76
CA ASN A 303 13.61 16.15 -3.78
C ASN A 303 12.92 14.93 -3.19
N THR A 304 11.58 14.91 -3.14
CA THR A 304 10.81 13.75 -2.68
C THR A 304 10.83 12.67 -3.76
N PRO A 305 11.26 11.44 -3.44
CA PRO A 305 11.13 10.28 -4.33
C PRO A 305 9.66 9.98 -4.65
N ASN A 306 9.39 9.57 -5.89
CA ASN A 306 8.12 8.91 -6.21
C ASN A 306 8.19 7.46 -5.71
N LEU A 307 7.07 6.97 -5.18
CA LEU A 307 6.88 5.59 -4.76
C LEU A 307 5.90 4.92 -5.73
N ALA A 308 6.41 4.02 -6.57
CA ALA A 308 5.58 3.16 -7.41
C ALA A 308 5.09 1.96 -6.60
N VAL A 309 3.84 1.56 -6.82
CA VAL A 309 3.18 0.47 -6.08
C VAL A 309 2.36 -0.39 -7.04
N VAL A 310 2.53 -1.72 -6.95
CA VAL A 310 1.70 -2.68 -7.68
C VAL A 310 1.09 -3.73 -6.74
N SER A 311 -0.08 -4.25 -7.11
CA SER A 311 -0.73 -5.35 -6.40
C SER A 311 -1.60 -6.22 -7.33
N LEU A 312 -1.55 -7.54 -7.12
CA LEU A 312 -2.18 -8.50 -8.04
C LEU A 312 -3.67 -8.64 -7.76
N THR A 313 -4.47 -8.26 -8.74
CA THR A 313 -5.94 -8.33 -8.76
C THR A 313 -6.37 -9.62 -9.48
N ALA A 314 -6.18 -10.74 -8.78
CA ALA A 314 -6.37 -12.11 -9.28
C ALA A 314 -5.43 -12.54 -10.42
N ALA A 315 -5.57 -11.99 -11.63
CA ALA A 315 -4.81 -12.38 -12.83
C ALA A 315 -4.51 -11.17 -13.74
N GLU A 316 -4.35 -10.01 -13.11
CA GLU A 316 -4.23 -8.67 -13.70
C GLU A 316 -3.59 -7.74 -12.66
N VAL A 317 -2.69 -6.86 -13.09
CA VAL A 317 -1.94 -5.97 -12.19
C VAL A 317 -2.68 -4.65 -11.92
N THR A 318 -2.99 -4.38 -10.65
CA THR A 318 -3.36 -3.03 -10.19
C THR A 318 -2.11 -2.22 -9.88
N GLY A 319 -2.04 -0.97 -10.36
CA GLY A 319 -0.89 -0.09 -10.15
C GLY A 319 -1.31 1.31 -9.67
N SER A 320 -0.47 1.92 -8.84
CA SER A 320 -0.62 3.30 -8.36
C SER A 320 0.74 3.91 -8.05
N GLN A 321 0.80 5.20 -7.77
CA GLN A 321 2.00 5.83 -7.22
C GLN A 321 1.66 6.84 -6.12
N SER A 322 2.64 7.12 -5.27
CA SER A 322 2.68 8.32 -4.43
C SER A 322 3.78 9.26 -4.89
N THR A 323 3.55 10.57 -4.76
CA THR A 323 4.55 11.63 -4.98
C THR A 323 4.86 12.39 -3.67
N ASN A 324 4.29 11.97 -2.54
CA ASN A 324 4.42 12.63 -1.24
C ASN A 324 4.67 11.60 -0.14
N ARG A 325 5.70 10.74 -0.32
CA ARG A 325 6.08 9.69 0.64
C ARG A 325 4.87 8.91 1.18
N ALA A 326 4.06 8.33 0.30
CA ALA A 326 2.88 7.56 0.65
C ALA A 326 1.75 8.29 1.42
N ASP A 327 1.85 9.60 1.72
CA ASP A 327 0.77 10.36 2.36
C ASP A 327 -0.52 10.37 1.53
N THR A 328 -0.39 10.33 0.20
CA THR A 328 -1.48 10.12 -0.75
C THR A 328 -1.05 9.24 -1.93
N PHE A 329 -2.03 8.58 -2.56
CA PHE A 329 -1.83 7.79 -3.78
C PHE A 329 -2.67 8.33 -4.94
N SER A 330 -2.16 8.15 -6.16
CA SER A 330 -2.93 8.33 -7.40
C SER A 330 -4.13 7.37 -7.45
N THR A 331 -5.19 7.74 -8.18
CA THR A 331 -6.26 6.78 -8.52
C THR A 331 -5.66 5.52 -9.16
N PRO A 332 -5.86 4.32 -8.59
CA PRO A 332 -5.22 3.11 -9.10
C PRO A 332 -5.75 2.69 -10.47
N ASN A 333 -4.85 2.24 -11.32
CA ASN A 333 -5.18 1.63 -12.60
C ASN A 333 -5.38 0.11 -12.43
N PRO A 334 -6.59 -0.44 -12.67
CA PRO A 334 -6.88 -1.87 -12.51
C PRO A 334 -6.25 -2.80 -13.56
N ALA A 335 -5.63 -2.23 -14.60
CA ALA A 335 -5.01 -2.98 -15.70
C ALA A 335 -3.73 -2.23 -16.10
N THR A 336 -2.71 -2.38 -15.26
CA THR A 336 -1.39 -1.76 -15.41
C THR A 336 -0.46 -2.59 -16.30
N ALA A 337 -0.65 -3.91 -16.28
CA ALA A 337 0.01 -4.82 -17.19
C ALA A 337 -0.46 -4.61 -18.65
N GLY A 338 0.47 -4.73 -19.59
CA GLY A 338 0.21 -4.61 -21.03
C GLY A 338 -0.17 -5.94 -21.70
N VAL A 339 0.05 -7.04 -20.97
CA VAL A 339 -0.34 -8.41 -21.29
C VAL A 339 -1.15 -8.91 -20.09
N PRO A 340 -2.21 -9.73 -20.26
CA PRO A 340 -3.01 -10.25 -19.15
C PRO A 340 -2.62 -11.69 -18.78
N PHE A 341 -3.26 -12.20 -17.71
CA PHE A 341 -2.97 -13.49 -17.06
C PHE A 341 -1.68 -13.46 -16.24
N ASP A 342 -1.59 -12.42 -15.42
CA ASP A 342 -0.40 -12.08 -14.66
C ASP A 342 -0.39 -12.78 -13.30
N ASP A 343 0.78 -13.19 -12.86
CA ASP A 343 1.12 -13.67 -11.52
C ASP A 343 2.49 -13.06 -11.15
N ARG A 344 2.75 -12.87 -9.85
CA ARG A 344 4.05 -12.44 -9.29
C ARG A 344 4.70 -11.24 -9.99
N MET A 345 4.46 -10.03 -9.48
CA MET A 345 5.12 -8.82 -9.97
C MET A 345 6.27 -8.39 -9.08
N TRP A 346 7.32 -7.84 -9.70
CA TRP A 346 8.42 -7.17 -9.01
C TRP A 346 8.71 -5.82 -9.66
N LEU A 347 9.10 -4.85 -8.83
CA LEU A 347 9.48 -3.51 -9.27
C LEU A 347 10.96 -3.25 -8.99
N ASP A 348 11.57 -2.46 -9.87
CA ASP A 348 12.76 -1.69 -9.51
C ASP A 348 12.77 -0.36 -10.27
N ALA A 349 13.43 0.66 -9.72
CA ALA A 349 13.41 2.01 -10.26
C ALA A 349 14.82 2.50 -10.61
N LEU A 350 14.93 3.41 -11.58
CA LEU A 350 16.20 4.07 -11.88
C LEU A 350 16.44 5.24 -10.90
N ASP A 351 17.70 5.68 -10.79
CA ASP A 351 18.12 6.88 -10.04
C ASP A 351 17.62 8.22 -10.65
N ASP A 352 16.43 8.22 -11.25
CA ASP A 352 15.71 9.41 -11.70
C ASP A 352 14.22 9.37 -11.29
N PRO A 353 13.52 10.51 -11.28
CA PRO A 353 12.14 10.61 -10.76
C PRO A 353 11.07 9.80 -11.51
N ASN A 354 11.37 9.29 -12.71
CA ASN A 354 10.35 8.89 -13.68
C ASN A 354 10.36 7.41 -14.04
N HIS A 355 11.54 6.78 -14.10
CA HIS A 355 11.65 5.45 -14.68
C HIS A 355 11.52 4.35 -13.63
N VAL A 356 10.53 3.49 -13.83
CA VAL A 356 10.26 2.30 -13.03
C VAL A 356 10.04 1.12 -13.97
N TYR A 357 10.61 -0.01 -13.64
CA TYR A 357 10.50 -1.26 -14.36
C TYR A 357 9.59 -2.20 -13.57
N MET A 358 8.58 -2.75 -14.24
CA MET A 358 7.68 -3.74 -13.68
C MET A 358 7.86 -5.04 -14.44
N GLU A 359 8.35 -6.05 -13.72
CA GLU A 359 8.34 -7.45 -14.13
C GLU A 359 7.01 -8.09 -13.71
N TYR A 360 6.49 -9.01 -14.53
CA TYR A 360 5.36 -9.88 -14.19
C TYR A 360 5.35 -11.15 -15.07
N HIS A 361 4.77 -12.25 -14.58
CA HIS A 361 4.78 -13.55 -15.28
C HIS A 361 3.42 -13.90 -15.89
N ASP A 362 3.36 -14.22 -17.19
CA ASP A 362 2.16 -14.78 -17.84
C ASP A 362 2.02 -16.28 -17.51
N PHE A 363 1.38 -16.59 -16.39
CA PHE A 363 1.09 -17.97 -15.98
C PHE A 363 0.08 -18.68 -16.91
N GLY A 364 -0.56 -17.95 -17.82
CA GLY A 364 -1.65 -18.42 -18.67
C GLY A 364 -1.21 -18.99 -20.01
N THR A 365 -0.73 -18.14 -20.92
CA THR A 365 -0.63 -18.49 -22.35
C THR A 365 0.78 -18.76 -22.87
N THR A 366 1.80 -18.13 -22.30
CA THR A 366 3.16 -18.16 -22.83
C THR A 366 4.22 -18.54 -21.80
N SER A 367 3.92 -18.54 -20.49
CA SER A 367 4.92 -18.66 -19.42
C SER A 367 6.09 -17.66 -19.56
N GLN A 368 5.87 -16.54 -20.24
CA GLN A 368 6.89 -15.52 -20.43
C GLN A 368 6.93 -14.60 -19.21
N ILE A 369 8.14 -14.13 -18.90
CA ILE A 369 8.35 -13.02 -17.98
C ILE A 369 8.35 -11.76 -18.84
N PHE A 370 7.35 -10.90 -18.63
CA PHE A 370 7.25 -9.61 -19.29
C PHE A 370 7.88 -8.53 -18.41
N VAL A 371 8.55 -7.57 -19.04
CA VAL A 371 9.08 -6.37 -18.38
C VAL A 371 8.51 -5.16 -19.09
N GLN A 372 7.86 -4.27 -18.33
CA GLN A 372 7.38 -2.97 -18.81
C GLN A 372 8.12 -1.82 -18.14
N ARG A 373 8.14 -0.67 -18.82
CA ARG A 373 8.72 0.57 -18.29
C ARG A 373 7.64 1.66 -18.11
N SER A 374 7.66 2.31 -16.95
CA SER A 374 7.05 3.60 -16.69
C SER A 374 8.05 4.72 -16.98
N ASN A 375 7.54 5.88 -17.40
CA ASN A 375 8.29 7.13 -17.60
C ASN A 375 7.68 8.30 -16.82
N ASN A 376 6.91 8.01 -15.76
CA ASN A 376 6.18 9.00 -14.98
C ASN A 376 6.04 8.65 -13.49
N GLY A 377 6.96 7.84 -12.94
CA GLY A 377 7.06 7.53 -11.50
C GLY A 377 6.28 6.29 -11.05
N GLY A 378 5.81 5.47 -12.00
CA GLY A 378 4.94 4.32 -11.73
C GLY A 378 3.46 4.54 -12.08
N PHE A 379 3.03 5.74 -12.46
CA PHE A 379 1.62 6.06 -12.75
C PHE A 379 1.07 5.26 -13.94
N THR A 380 1.88 5.06 -14.99
CA THR A 380 1.55 4.20 -16.14
C THR A 380 2.80 3.52 -16.71
N TYR A 381 2.65 2.27 -17.15
CA TYR A 381 3.74 1.44 -17.68
C TYR A 381 3.67 1.26 -19.21
N THR A 382 3.50 2.36 -19.94
CA THR A 382 3.28 2.34 -21.40
C THR A 382 4.50 2.73 -22.23
N ASP A 383 5.66 2.96 -21.61
CA ASP A 383 6.84 3.54 -22.29
C ASP A 383 7.69 2.48 -23.01
N ALA A 384 7.76 1.27 -22.44
CA ALA A 384 8.36 0.11 -23.09
C ALA A 384 7.72 -1.21 -22.62
N LEU A 385 7.87 -2.25 -23.43
CA LEU A 385 7.50 -3.64 -23.14
C LEU A 385 8.52 -4.57 -23.81
N GLY A 386 8.96 -5.61 -23.11
CA GLY A 386 9.80 -6.69 -23.64
C GLY A 386 9.57 -8.00 -22.90
N THR A 387 10.18 -9.09 -23.37
CA THR A 387 10.24 -10.37 -22.66
C THR A 387 11.64 -10.57 -22.11
N ALA A 388 11.75 -11.02 -20.86
CA ALA A 388 13.04 -11.27 -20.23
C ALA A 388 13.70 -12.57 -20.69
N ILE A 389 12.89 -13.57 -21.07
CA ILE A 389 13.36 -14.83 -21.66
C ILE A 389 13.63 -14.60 -23.15
N ASP A 390 14.82 -14.99 -23.60
CA ASP A 390 15.23 -14.89 -25.01
C ASP A 390 14.79 -16.10 -25.85
N ALA A 391 14.82 -15.93 -27.18
CA ALA A 391 14.35 -16.94 -28.13
C ALA A 391 15.25 -18.21 -28.19
N ALA A 392 16.45 -18.19 -27.61
CA ALA A 392 17.30 -19.37 -27.51
C ALA A 392 16.99 -20.19 -26.24
N THR A 393 16.52 -19.52 -25.19
CA THR A 393 16.22 -20.12 -23.88
C THR A 393 14.76 -20.54 -23.76
N GLU A 394 13.82 -19.85 -24.43
CA GLU A 394 12.38 -20.15 -24.42
C GLU A 394 12.03 -21.64 -24.59
N PRO A 395 12.64 -22.43 -25.51
CA PRO A 395 12.31 -23.85 -25.65
C PRO A 395 12.58 -24.69 -24.39
N SER A 396 13.42 -24.20 -23.48
CA SER A 396 13.78 -24.83 -22.21
C SER A 396 12.90 -24.38 -21.04
N VAL A 397 12.36 -23.16 -21.06
CA VAL A 397 11.70 -22.53 -19.89
C VAL A 397 10.31 -21.94 -20.17
N GLY A 398 9.83 -22.03 -21.41
CA GLY A 398 8.42 -21.84 -21.76
C GLY A 398 7.59 -23.10 -21.45
N PRO A 399 6.35 -23.18 -21.96
CA PRO A 399 5.49 -24.34 -21.77
C PRO A 399 6.13 -25.65 -22.30
N PRO A 400 5.85 -26.82 -21.68
CA PRO A 400 4.77 -27.04 -20.73
C PRO A 400 5.15 -26.85 -19.25
N THR A 401 6.44 -26.93 -18.86
CA THR A 401 6.82 -26.79 -17.45
C THR A 401 6.92 -25.34 -17.00
N GLY A 402 7.35 -24.44 -17.89
CA GLY A 402 7.48 -23.02 -17.56
C GLY A 402 8.72 -22.69 -16.71
N ASN A 403 8.59 -21.67 -15.87
CA ASN A 403 9.64 -21.14 -15.00
C ASN A 403 9.04 -20.53 -13.72
N ILE A 404 9.93 -20.18 -12.77
CA ILE A 404 9.63 -19.28 -11.65
C ILE A 404 10.57 -18.08 -11.76
N ALA A 405 9.99 -16.89 -11.86
CA ALA A 405 10.71 -15.63 -11.83
C ALA A 405 11.06 -15.21 -10.39
N GLY A 406 11.98 -14.27 -10.28
CA GLY A 406 12.32 -13.58 -9.04
C GLY A 406 12.84 -12.18 -9.35
N GLN A 407 13.04 -11.35 -8.33
CA GLN A 407 13.21 -9.90 -8.49
C GLN A 407 14.08 -9.46 -9.67
N ILE A 408 13.48 -8.66 -10.56
CA ILE A 408 14.21 -7.73 -11.43
C ILE A 408 15.10 -6.79 -10.61
N LYS A 409 16.27 -6.43 -11.16
CA LYS A 409 17.15 -5.38 -10.63
C LYS A 409 17.69 -4.44 -11.68
N VAL A 410 17.78 -3.16 -11.32
CA VAL A 410 18.49 -2.10 -12.05
C VAL A 410 19.93 -2.02 -11.56
N ASP A 411 20.87 -1.71 -12.46
CA ASP A 411 22.24 -1.37 -12.07
C ASP A 411 22.36 0.11 -11.65
N HIS A 412 22.56 0.35 -10.34
CA HIS A 412 22.78 1.69 -9.77
C HIS A 412 24.27 2.05 -9.61
N SER A 413 25.19 1.20 -10.09
CA SER A 413 26.62 1.44 -9.94
C SER A 413 27.08 2.66 -10.75
N SER A 414 28.21 3.25 -10.37
CA SER A 414 28.83 4.32 -11.18
C SER A 414 29.57 3.82 -12.45
N CYS A 415 29.33 2.56 -12.84
CA CYS A 415 30.05 1.86 -13.90
C CYS A 415 29.34 1.96 -15.26
N ALA A 416 29.97 1.43 -16.31
CA ALA A 416 29.43 1.45 -17.67
C ALA A 416 28.16 0.58 -17.85
N SER A 417 27.80 -0.21 -16.85
CA SER A 417 26.60 -1.03 -16.76
C SER A 417 25.40 -0.31 -16.13
N HIS A 418 25.58 0.90 -15.57
CA HIS A 418 24.52 1.69 -14.97
C HIS A 418 23.25 1.76 -15.84
N GLY A 419 22.10 1.40 -15.26
CA GLY A 419 20.79 1.33 -15.94
C GLY A 419 20.53 0.01 -16.69
N ASN A 420 21.47 -0.92 -16.75
CA ASN A 420 21.19 -2.29 -17.20
C ASN A 420 20.11 -2.93 -16.31
N LEU A 421 19.31 -3.83 -16.89
CA LEU A 421 18.34 -4.63 -16.14
C LEU A 421 18.80 -6.08 -16.07
N TYR A 422 18.59 -6.70 -14.92
CA TYR A 422 18.87 -8.10 -14.67
C TYR A 422 17.58 -8.78 -14.20
N GLN A 423 17.18 -9.85 -14.88
CA GLN A 423 16.06 -10.71 -14.51
C GLN A 423 16.60 -12.07 -14.06
N ILE A 424 16.24 -12.54 -12.87
CA ILE A 424 16.54 -13.93 -12.47
C ILE A 424 15.31 -14.81 -12.64
N PHE A 425 15.54 -16.05 -13.07
CA PHE A 425 14.52 -17.09 -13.09
C PHE A 425 15.12 -18.48 -12.96
N VAL A 426 14.32 -19.43 -12.51
CA VAL A 426 14.65 -20.86 -12.50
C VAL A 426 13.69 -21.62 -13.41
N GLY A 427 14.20 -22.67 -14.05
CA GLY A 427 13.43 -23.45 -15.01
C GLY A 427 14.17 -24.73 -15.42
N PRO A 428 13.64 -25.47 -16.40
CA PRO A 428 14.32 -26.62 -16.96
C PRO A 428 15.58 -26.27 -17.75
N ASP A 429 16.62 -27.08 -17.60
CA ASP A 429 17.96 -26.92 -18.17
C ASP A 429 17.94 -27.02 -19.70
N ASN A 430 16.95 -27.69 -20.28
CA ASN A 430 16.83 -27.92 -21.72
C ASN A 430 15.40 -28.35 -22.10
N PRO A 431 15.06 -28.42 -23.40
CA PRO A 431 13.72 -28.79 -23.85
C PRO A 431 13.27 -30.23 -23.51
N VAL A 432 14.21 -31.15 -23.22
CA VAL A 432 13.87 -32.53 -22.83
C VAL A 432 13.42 -32.60 -21.37
N ASP A 433 14.03 -31.78 -20.50
CA ASP A 433 13.59 -31.57 -19.13
C ASP A 433 12.28 -30.77 -19.09
N ASN A 434 12.13 -29.76 -19.96
CA ASN A 434 10.87 -29.02 -20.10
C ASN A 434 9.70 -29.92 -20.54
N ALA A 435 9.95 -30.90 -21.41
CA ALA A 435 8.93 -31.85 -21.85
C ALA A 435 8.40 -32.77 -20.72
N GLN A 436 8.99 -32.76 -19.52
CA GLN A 436 8.51 -33.55 -18.38
C GLN A 436 7.26 -32.94 -17.71
N ASN A 437 6.93 -31.67 -17.96
CA ASN A 437 5.77 -30.98 -17.39
C ASN A 437 5.69 -31.07 -15.85
N SER A 438 6.82 -30.78 -15.18
CA SER A 438 6.95 -30.92 -13.72
C SER A 438 8.04 -30.03 -13.14
N SER A 439 7.71 -29.25 -12.11
CA SER A 439 8.66 -28.38 -11.39
C SER A 439 9.81 -29.11 -10.71
N SER A 440 9.74 -30.43 -10.50
CA SER A 440 10.92 -31.25 -10.13
C SER A 440 12.06 -31.15 -11.15
N PHE A 441 11.75 -30.80 -12.39
CA PHE A 441 12.70 -30.51 -13.48
C PHE A 441 13.00 -29.00 -13.63
N PHE A 442 12.66 -28.15 -12.65
CA PHE A 442 13.35 -26.87 -12.49
C PHE A 442 14.76 -27.17 -11.99
N ASN A 443 15.66 -27.46 -12.92
CA ASN A 443 17.00 -27.99 -12.67
C ASN A 443 18.12 -27.05 -13.16
N ALA A 444 17.79 -25.85 -13.62
CA ALA A 444 18.73 -24.79 -13.96
C ALA A 444 18.27 -23.40 -13.43
N ALA A 445 19.24 -22.51 -13.23
CA ALA A 445 19.02 -21.11 -12.91
C ALA A 445 19.64 -20.22 -13.99
N TYR A 446 18.96 -19.12 -14.30
CA TYR A 446 19.24 -18.24 -15.42
C TYR A 446 19.21 -16.78 -14.96
N VAL A 447 19.99 -15.95 -15.66
CA VAL A 447 19.89 -14.49 -15.59
C VAL A 447 19.74 -13.95 -17.00
N GLY A 448 18.62 -13.28 -17.27
CA GLY A 448 18.43 -12.46 -18.46
C GLY A 448 19.01 -11.06 -18.25
N VAL A 449 19.78 -10.57 -19.21
CA VAL A 449 20.44 -9.25 -19.12
C VAL A 449 19.96 -8.32 -20.25
N ALA A 450 19.33 -7.21 -19.91
CA ALA A 450 19.06 -6.13 -20.86
C ALA A 450 20.13 -5.04 -20.74
N SER A 451 21.08 -5.06 -21.67
CA SER A 451 22.21 -4.12 -21.71
C SER A 451 21.87 -2.81 -22.44
N ASN A 452 22.42 -1.68 -21.96
CA ASN A 452 22.24 -0.33 -22.53
C ASN A 452 20.80 0.20 -22.48
N VAL A 453 19.97 -0.34 -21.58
CA VAL A 453 18.68 0.28 -21.24
C VAL A 453 18.96 1.66 -20.67
N SER A 454 18.32 2.68 -21.24
CA SER A 454 18.60 4.08 -20.88
C SER A 454 17.41 4.97 -21.17
N LEU A 455 17.45 6.20 -20.63
CA LEU A 455 16.46 7.25 -20.91
C LEU A 455 16.23 7.45 -22.41
N THR A 456 17.28 7.29 -23.23
CA THR A 456 17.26 7.47 -24.70
C THR A 456 17.08 6.17 -25.49
N SER A 457 17.10 5.00 -24.85
CA SER A 457 16.89 3.69 -25.48
C SER A 457 15.86 2.88 -24.67
N PRO A 458 14.56 2.94 -25.03
CA PRO A 458 13.50 2.20 -24.34
C PRO A 458 13.54 0.69 -24.59
N THR A 459 14.35 0.20 -25.52
CA THR A 459 14.29 -1.19 -25.98
C THR A 459 14.70 -2.17 -24.88
N LEU A 460 13.71 -2.90 -24.37
CA LEU A 460 13.88 -4.01 -23.44
C LEU A 460 14.15 -5.29 -24.24
N SER A 461 15.43 -5.57 -24.48
CA SER A 461 15.89 -6.79 -25.15
C SER A 461 16.90 -7.49 -24.25
N PHE A 462 16.54 -8.69 -23.82
CA PHE A 462 17.35 -9.49 -22.91
C PHE A 462 18.22 -10.51 -23.67
N THR A 463 19.24 -11.02 -22.99
CA THR A 463 20.04 -12.17 -23.42
C THR A 463 20.29 -13.02 -22.19
N ASP A 464 19.98 -14.31 -22.27
CA ASP A 464 19.96 -15.21 -21.12
C ASP A 464 21.29 -15.95 -20.94
N THR A 465 21.85 -15.85 -19.74
CA THR A 465 22.98 -16.65 -19.29
C THR A 465 22.49 -17.68 -18.27
N LYS A 466 22.68 -18.96 -18.58
CA LYS A 466 22.50 -20.05 -17.61
C LYS A 466 23.66 -20.04 -16.61
N ILE A 467 23.35 -19.67 -15.36
CA ILE A 467 24.34 -19.53 -14.29
C ILE A 467 24.53 -20.82 -13.48
N PHE A 468 23.60 -21.78 -13.59
CA PHE A 468 23.67 -23.06 -12.87
C PHE A 468 22.85 -24.17 -13.55
N SER A 469 23.26 -25.42 -13.38
CA SER A 469 22.50 -26.62 -13.74
C SER A 469 22.81 -27.77 -12.77
N CYS A 470 21.78 -28.49 -12.34
CA CYS A 470 21.88 -29.77 -11.63
C CYS A 470 22.24 -30.94 -12.57
N GLY A 471 22.09 -30.74 -13.88
CA GLY A 471 22.44 -31.68 -14.95
C GLY A 471 21.24 -32.00 -15.86
N ALA A 472 21.43 -31.85 -17.17
CA ALA A 472 20.44 -32.20 -18.19
C ALA A 472 19.95 -33.65 -18.04
N GLY A 473 18.63 -33.85 -18.07
CA GLY A 473 18.00 -35.16 -17.87
C GLY A 473 17.89 -35.60 -16.41
N SER A 474 18.10 -34.69 -15.44
CA SER A 474 18.08 -35.02 -14.01
C SER A 474 17.34 -33.97 -13.17
N THR A 475 16.77 -34.40 -12.05
CA THR A 475 16.23 -33.50 -11.01
C THR A 475 17.37 -33.04 -10.09
N CYS A 476 17.20 -31.89 -9.43
CA CYS A 476 18.14 -31.45 -8.40
C CYS A 476 18.19 -32.41 -7.19
N PRO A 477 19.26 -32.37 -6.36
CA PRO A 477 19.48 -33.35 -5.29
C PRO A 477 18.33 -33.53 -4.30
N SER A 478 17.52 -32.49 -4.07
CA SER A 478 16.31 -32.55 -3.24
C SER A 478 15.12 -33.29 -3.86
N GLY A 479 15.13 -33.50 -5.18
CA GLY A 479 14.03 -34.08 -5.97
C GLY A 479 12.84 -33.15 -6.24
N VAL A 480 12.80 -31.95 -5.66
CA VAL A 480 11.67 -31.00 -5.79
C VAL A 480 11.92 -29.83 -6.75
N GLY A 481 13.11 -29.77 -7.35
CA GLY A 481 13.52 -28.69 -8.25
C GLY A 481 13.98 -27.42 -7.51
N LEU A 482 14.31 -26.39 -8.26
CA LEU A 482 14.74 -25.08 -7.79
C LEU A 482 13.54 -24.12 -7.61
N GLY A 483 13.73 -23.04 -6.85
CA GLY A 483 12.74 -21.96 -6.66
C GLY A 483 11.82 -22.13 -5.45
N ASN A 484 12.21 -22.93 -4.45
CA ASN A 484 11.39 -23.18 -3.26
C ASN A 484 11.37 -22.00 -2.27
N LEU A 485 12.44 -21.21 -2.29
CA LEU A 485 12.45 -19.78 -2.01
C LEU A 485 12.67 -19.08 -3.34
N PHE A 486 11.99 -17.95 -3.57
CA PHE A 486 12.13 -17.18 -4.80
C PHE A 486 13.60 -16.85 -5.10
N PRO A 487 14.02 -16.94 -6.37
CA PRO A 487 15.34 -16.49 -6.76
C PRO A 487 15.45 -14.97 -6.54
N ALA A 488 16.64 -14.48 -6.23
CA ALA A 488 16.86 -13.07 -5.93
C ALA A 488 18.18 -12.55 -6.52
N LEU A 489 18.21 -11.24 -6.78
CA LEU A 489 19.35 -10.52 -7.31
C LEU A 489 19.75 -9.35 -6.42
N ALA A 490 21.03 -9.00 -6.47
CA ALA A 490 21.54 -7.71 -6.01
C ALA A 490 22.69 -7.25 -6.92
N VAL A 491 22.85 -5.93 -7.07
CA VAL A 491 24.00 -5.32 -7.75
C VAL A 491 24.74 -4.46 -6.73
N ASP A 492 26.07 -4.55 -6.67
CA ASP A 492 26.86 -3.65 -5.81
C ASP A 492 27.31 -2.37 -6.52
N ASN A 493 27.92 -1.47 -5.76
CA ASN A 493 28.42 -0.18 -6.26
C ASN A 493 29.60 -0.31 -7.27
N PHE A 494 30.12 -1.52 -7.49
CA PHE A 494 31.13 -1.84 -8.52
C PHE A 494 30.52 -2.50 -9.77
N GLY A 495 29.20 -2.64 -9.83
CA GLY A 495 28.48 -3.31 -10.92
C GLY A 495 28.49 -4.84 -10.81
N PHE A 496 28.96 -5.42 -9.70
CA PHE A 496 28.98 -6.88 -9.58
C PHE A 496 27.57 -7.39 -9.30
N LEU A 497 27.11 -8.30 -10.16
CA LEU A 497 25.80 -8.95 -10.03
C LEU A 497 25.91 -10.17 -9.12
N TYR A 498 24.97 -10.30 -8.20
CA TYR A 498 24.84 -11.39 -7.24
C TYR A 498 23.51 -12.08 -7.43
N ALA A 499 23.51 -13.42 -7.45
CA ALA A 499 22.34 -14.24 -7.67
C ALA A 499 22.21 -15.34 -6.61
N THR A 500 21.01 -15.53 -6.06
CA THR A 500 20.68 -16.63 -5.14
C THR A 500 19.41 -17.36 -5.55
N TRP A 501 19.37 -18.66 -5.27
CA TRP A 501 18.22 -19.55 -5.51
C TRP A 501 18.30 -20.75 -4.56
N SER A 502 17.29 -21.62 -4.52
CA SER A 502 17.23 -22.71 -3.54
C SER A 502 16.52 -23.97 -4.06
N ASP A 503 16.83 -25.14 -3.49
CA ASP A 503 16.24 -26.45 -3.84
C ASP A 503 15.41 -27.09 -2.71
N ASN A 504 14.91 -26.31 -1.74
CA ASN A 504 14.27 -26.77 -0.48
C ASN A 504 15.22 -27.42 0.55
N ALA A 505 16.47 -27.73 0.19
CA ALA A 505 17.47 -28.25 1.13
C ALA A 505 18.68 -27.30 1.29
N ASN A 506 19.02 -26.57 0.23
CA ASN A 506 20.18 -25.71 0.11
C ASN A 506 19.78 -24.33 -0.43
N ILE A 507 20.57 -23.32 -0.08
CA ILE A 507 20.60 -22.03 -0.78
C ILE A 507 21.90 -21.98 -1.57
N TYR A 508 21.78 -21.70 -2.86
CA TYR A 508 22.89 -21.55 -3.80
C TYR A 508 23.15 -20.06 -4.05
N TYR A 509 24.37 -19.77 -4.49
CA TYR A 509 24.83 -18.42 -4.76
C TYR A 509 25.84 -18.43 -5.92
N SER A 510 25.75 -17.42 -6.78
CA SER A 510 26.76 -17.10 -7.79
C SER A 510 26.92 -15.58 -7.89
N PHE A 511 28.01 -15.14 -8.51
CA PHE A 511 28.24 -13.73 -8.81
C PHE A 511 28.97 -13.54 -10.14
N SER A 512 28.72 -12.42 -10.80
CA SER A 512 29.37 -12.06 -12.07
C SER A 512 29.99 -10.65 -11.99
N PRO A 513 31.32 -10.52 -12.18
CA PRO A 513 31.99 -9.23 -12.32
C PRO A 513 31.91 -8.68 -13.76
N THR A 514 31.11 -9.31 -14.62
CA THR A 514 30.98 -8.99 -16.05
C THR A 514 29.53 -8.82 -16.51
N HIS A 515 28.61 -8.60 -15.56
CA HIS A 515 27.19 -8.28 -15.81
C HIS A 515 26.37 -9.41 -16.46
N GLY A 516 26.76 -10.67 -16.20
CA GLY A 516 26.18 -11.89 -16.81
C GLY A 516 27.24 -12.93 -17.10
#